data_AF-A0A933DWX5-F1
#
_entry.id   AF-A0A933DWX5-F1
#
_cell.length_a   1.000
_cell.length_b   1.000
_cell.length_c   1.000
_cell.angle_alpha   90.00
_cell.angle_beta   90.00
_cell.angle_gamma   90.00
#
_symmetry.space_group_name_H-M   'P 1'
#
loop_
_entity.id
_entity.type
_entity.pdbx_description
1 polymer ?
#
loop_
_entity_poly.entity_id
_entity_poly.type
_entity_poly.pdbx_seq_one_letter_code
_entity_poly.pdbx_strand_id
1 'polypeptide(L)' 'MRDLPDGGITAEMLAQISAYAGLELDRKSLEEIAARLTAMIGALDSVDDLELADVPPYYALPIPQG' A
#
# COMPACT_ATOMS: atom_id res chain seq x y z
N MET A 1 -13.34 -1.28 -8.13
CA MET A 1 -13.12 -0.01 -7.41
C MET A 1 -13.42 -0.21 -5.94
N ARG A 2 -12.39 -0.23 -5.09
CA ARG A 2 -12.57 0.05 -3.67
C ARG A 2 -12.07 1.47 -3.53
N ASP A 3 -13.01 2.42 -3.41
CA ASP A 3 -12.66 3.80 -3.10
C ASP A 3 -11.73 3.78 -1.89
N LEU A 4 -10.52 4.30 -2.06
CA LEU A 4 -9.79 4.80 -0.92
C LEU A 4 -10.73 5.83 -0.26
N PRO A 5 -10.98 5.76 1.06
CA PRO A 5 -11.78 6.78 1.70
C PRO A 5 -11.19 8.14 1.33
N ASP A 6 -12.05 9.12 1.02
CA ASP A 6 -11.72 10.48 0.53
C ASP A 6 -10.61 11.21 1.33
N GLY A 7 -10.14 10.65 2.44
CA GLY A 7 -9.11 11.17 3.33
C GLY A 7 -7.71 10.51 3.27
N GLY A 8 -7.44 9.51 2.42
CA GLY A 8 -6.11 8.88 2.33
C GLY A 8 -5.73 8.01 3.53
N ILE A 9 -4.44 7.63 3.66
CA ILE A 9 -3.94 6.88 4.83
C ILE A 9 -3.82 7.83 6.02
N THR A 10 -4.45 7.50 7.14
CA THR A 10 -4.43 8.32 8.36
C THR A 10 -3.36 7.85 9.35
N ALA A 11 -2.94 8.75 10.24
CA ALA A 11 -2.02 8.42 11.33
C ALA A 11 -2.57 7.36 12.29
N GLU A 12 -3.90 7.30 12.47
CA GLU A 12 -4.57 6.29 13.31
C GLU A 12 -4.47 4.90 12.68
N MET A 13 -4.71 4.79 11.37
CA MET A 13 -4.51 3.53 10.64
C MET A 13 -3.06 3.06 10.74
N LEU A 14 -2.10 3.98 10.62
CA LEU A 14 -0.68 3.65 10.77
C LEU A 14 -0.30 3.24 12.18
N ALA A 15 -0.90 3.84 13.22
CA ALA A 15 -0.66 3.44 14.60
C ALA A 15 -1.10 1.98 14.83
N GLN A 16 -2.21 1.56 14.23
CA GLN A 16 -2.68 0.17 14.31
C GLN A 16 -1.73 -0.79 13.58
N ILE A 17 -1.27 -0.42 12.38
CA ILE A 17 -0.32 -1.23 11.59
C ILE A 17 1.05 -1.31 12.29
N SER A 18 1.54 -0.20 12.83
CA SER A 18 2.83 -0.14 13.51
C SER A 18 2.81 -0.97 14.79
N ALA A 19 1.70 -0.94 15.54
CA ALA A 19 1.49 -1.80 16.70
C ALA A 19 1.53 -3.29 16.33
N TYR A 20 0.89 -3.69 15.22
CA TYR A 20 0.96 -5.07 14.73
C TYR A 20 2.38 -5.48 14.29
N ALA A 21 3.12 -4.55 13.67
CA ALA A 21 4.49 -4.75 13.23
C ALA A 21 5.53 -4.66 14.36
N GLY A 22 5.12 -4.33 15.59
CA GLY A 22 6.04 -4.13 16.73
C GLY A 22 6.91 -2.87 16.60
N LEU A 23 6.46 -1.87 15.84
CA LEU A 23 7.14 -0.59 15.64
C LEU A 23 6.54 0.48 16.55
N GLU A 24 7.33 0.96 17.51
CA GLU A 24 6.99 2.16 18.27
C GLU A 24 7.32 3.40 17.45
N LEU A 25 6.27 4.10 17.02
CA LEU A 25 6.37 5.35 16.29
C LEU A 25 5.67 6.44 17.10
N ASP A 26 6.31 7.59 17.23
CA ASP A 26 5.66 8.76 17.81
C ASP A 26 4.65 9.36 16.82
N ARG A 27 3.75 10.19 17.35
CA ARG A 27 2.67 10.80 16.57
C ARG A 27 3.16 11.58 15.36
N LYS A 28 4.27 12.30 15.46
CA LYS A 28 4.81 13.09 14.35
C LYS A 28 5.32 12.17 13.24
N SER A 29 6.03 11.10 13.60
CA SER A 29 6.46 10.07 12.64
C SER A 29 5.27 9.43 11.92
N LEU A 30 4.20 9.12 12.66
CA LEU A 30 2.97 8.56 12.07
C LEU A 30 2.30 9.51 11.07
N GLU A 31 2.22 10.80 11.39
CA GLU A 31 1.65 11.84 10.51
C GLU A 31 2.51 12.05 9.24
N GLU A 32 3.85 12.05 9.36
CA GLU A 32 4.75 12.15 8.21
C GLU A 32 4.67 10.92 7.30
N ILE A 33 4.61 9.72 7.88
CA ILE A 33 4.47 8.47 7.13
C ILE A 33 3.10 8.40 6.44
N ALA A 34 2.04 8.86 7.10
CA ALA A 34 0.68 8.95 6.54
C ALA A 34 0.65 9.79 5.26
N ALA A 35 1.25 10.99 5.33
CA ALA A 35 1.33 11.89 4.19
C ALA A 35 2.12 11.28 3.03
N ARG A 36 3.28 10.66 3.32
CA ARG A 36 4.12 10.02 2.29
C ARG A 36 3.43 8.83 1.64
N LEU A 37 2.77 7.96 2.41
CA LEU A 37 2.06 6.81 1.88
C LEU A 37 0.85 7.21 1.04
N THR A 38 0.09 8.21 1.49
CA THR A 38 -1.04 8.76 0.71
C THR A 38 -0.57 9.29 -0.64
N ALA A 39 0.54 10.03 -0.68
CA ALA A 39 1.12 10.53 -1.93
C ALA A 39 1.62 9.39 -2.84
N MET A 40 2.25 8.35 -2.29
CA MET A 40 2.71 7.19 -3.08
C MET A 40 1.55 6.39 -3.65
N ILE A 41 0.48 6.18 -2.88
CA ILE A 41 -0.72 5.48 -3.35
C ILE A 41 -1.41 6.29 -4.45
N GLY A 42 -1.56 7.61 -4.27
CA GLY A 42 -2.10 8.47 -5.34
C GLY A 42 -1.25 8.45 -6.61
N ALA A 43 0.08 8.27 -6.50
CA ALA A 43 0.93 8.08 -7.67
C ALA A 43 0.74 6.70 -8.32
N LEU A 44 0.49 5.65 -7.52
CA LEU A 44 0.21 4.29 -8.02
C LEU A 44 -1.20 4.14 -8.62
N ASP A 45 -2.16 4.96 -8.21
CA ASP A 45 -3.51 5.01 -8.81
C ASP A 45 -3.45 5.35 -10.31
N SER A 46 -2.37 6.02 -10.77
CA SER A 46 -2.11 6.21 -12.21
C SER A 46 -1.76 4.92 -12.98
N VAL A 47 -1.59 3.80 -12.28
CA VAL A 47 -1.26 2.47 -12.81
C VAL A 47 -2.52 1.58 -12.88
N ASP A 48 -3.64 1.97 -12.26
CA ASP A 48 -4.88 1.18 -12.19
C ASP A 48 -5.59 0.98 -13.55
N ASP A 49 -5.17 1.72 -14.59
CA ASP A 49 -5.60 1.51 -15.99
C ASP A 49 -4.93 0.29 -16.67
N LEU A 50 -4.01 -0.41 -15.99
CA LEU A 50 -3.48 -1.68 -16.48
C LEU A 50 -4.47 -2.81 -16.14
N GLU A 51 -5.23 -3.26 -17.14
CA GLU A 51 -5.98 -4.51 -17.07
C GLU A 51 -5.02 -5.70 -16.83
N LEU A 52 -4.84 -6.09 -15.57
CA LEU A 52 -4.05 -7.25 -15.15
C LEU A 52 -4.79 -8.59 -15.33
N ALA A 53 -5.78 -8.64 -16.23
CA ALA A 53 -6.65 -9.79 -16.39
C ALA A 53 -5.84 -11.08 -16.61
N ASP A 54 -6.02 -12.02 -15.68
CA ASP A 54 -5.49 -13.39 -15.70
C ASP A 54 -3.96 -13.55 -15.78
N VAL A 55 -3.17 -12.53 -15.42
CA VAL A 55 -1.72 -12.71 -15.26
C VAL A 55 -1.44 -13.38 -13.91
N PRO A 56 -0.92 -14.63 -13.90
CA PRO A 56 -0.52 -15.27 -12.65
C PRO A 56 0.59 -14.42 -12.02
N PRO A 57 0.61 -14.24 -10.68
CA PRO A 57 1.72 -13.55 -10.06
C PRO A 57 3.02 -14.28 -10.40
N TYR A 58 4.11 -13.53 -10.55
CA TYR A 58 5.39 -14.07 -11.02
C TYR A 58 5.85 -15.32 -10.25
N TYR A 59 5.61 -15.36 -8.93
CA TYR A 59 5.97 -16.51 -8.08
C TYR A 59 5.12 -17.77 -8.32
N ALA A 60 4.02 -17.66 -9.05
CA ALA A 60 3.15 -18.77 -9.45
C ALA A 60 3.41 -19.24 -10.89
N LEU A 61 4.31 -18.58 -11.64
CA LEU A 61 4.70 -19.03 -12.96
C LEU A 61 5.58 -20.28 -12.85
N PRO A 62 5.35 -21.32 -13.68
CA PRO A 62 6.24 -22.46 -13.71
C PRO A 62 7.65 -22.01 -14.10
N ILE A 63 8.64 -22.38 -13.29
CA ILE A 63 10.05 -22.16 -13.61
C ILE A 63 10.34 -22.95 -14.89
N PRO A 64 10.84 -22.33 -15.97
CA PRO A 64 11.16 -23.05 -17.20
C PRO A 64 12.19 -24.14 -16.87
N GLN A 65 11.80 -25.40 -17.07
CA GLN A 65 12.75 -26.52 -16.99
C GLN A 65 13.51 -26.54 -18.31
N GLY A 66 14.79 -26.18 -18.27
CA GLY A 66 15.72 -26.29 -19.39
C GLY A 66 16.19 -27.73 -19.62
#